data_AF-A0A661E5X9-F1
#
_entry.id   AF-A0A661E5X9-F1
#
_cell.length_a   1.000
_cell.length_b   1.000
_cell.length_c   1.000
_cell.angle_alpha   90.00
_cell.angle_beta   90.00
_cell.angle_gamma   90.00
#
_symmetry.space_group_name_H-M   'P 1'
#
loop_
_entity.id
_entity.type
_entity.pdbx_description
1 polymer ?
#
loop_
_entity_poly.entity_id
_entity_poly.type
_entity_poly.pdbx_seq_one_letter_code
_entity_poly.pdbx_strand_id
1 'polypeptide(L)' 'MNNDPVVIVAMARTPMGGFSGDFSSLSAADLGASAIKAA' A
#
# COMPACT_ATOMS: atom_id res chain seq x y z
N MET A 1 20.04 -1.88 29.25
CA MET A 1 19.08 -2.22 28.19
C MET A 1 19.36 -1.33 26.99
N ASN A 2 19.67 -1.90 25.83
CA ASN A 2 19.84 -1.12 24.59
C ASN A 2 18.44 -0.75 24.06
N ASN A 3 18.18 0.54 23.87
CA ASN A 3 16.88 1.02 23.40
C ASN A 3 16.93 1.09 21.87
N ASP A 4 16.40 0.07 21.20
CA ASP A 4 16.28 -0.01 19.74
C ASP A 4 14.79 0.01 19.34
N PRO A 5 14.18 1.21 19.24
CA PRO A 5 12.76 1.32 18.98
C PRO A 5 12.44 1.08 17.50
N VAL A 6 11.57 0.11 17.22
CA VAL A 6 10.98 -0.08 15.90
C VAL A 6 9.87 0.96 15.71
N VAL A 7 10.01 1.80 14.69
CA VAL A 7 9.06 2.90 14.41
C VAL A 7 8.58 2.86 12.96
N ILE A 8 7.36 3.33 12.72
CA ILE A 8 6.79 3.48 11.38
C ILE A 8 7.23 4.83 10.83
N VAL A 9 8.10 4.84 9.82
CA VAL A 9 8.65 6.06 9.22
C VAL A 9 7.78 6.63 8.09
N ALA A 10 7.01 5.77 7.41
CA ALA A 10 6.14 6.15 6.31
C ALA A 10 5.05 5.09 6.10
N MET A 11 3.95 5.50 5.45
CA MET A 11 2.88 4.61 5.02
C MET A 11 2.19 5.17 3.77
N ALA A 12 2.02 4.32 2.76
CA ALA A 12 1.28 4.64 1.55
C ALA A 12 0.28 3.53 1.23
N ARG A 13 -0.80 3.90 0.54
CA ARG A 13 -1.87 2.98 0.13
C ARG A 13 -2.43 3.37 -1.22
N THR A 14 -3.00 2.40 -1.93
CA THR A 14 -3.88 2.69 -3.06
C THR A 14 -5.26 3.17 -2.59
N PRO A 15 -6.01 3.88 -3.44
CA PRO A 15 -7.44 4.07 -3.23
C PRO A 15 -8.17 2.74 -3.10
N MET A 16 -9.30 2.71 -2.39
CA MET A 16 -10.21 1.57 -2.43
C MET A 16 -10.99 1.61 -3.73
N GLY A 17 -11.14 0.46 -4.40
CA GLY A 17 -11.99 0.35 -5.59
C GLY A 17 -13.45 0.60 -5.23
N GLY A 18 -14.17 1.36 -6.06
CA GLY A 18 -15.59 1.62 -5.86
C GLY A 18 -16.47 0.36 -5.91
N PHE A 19 -17.77 0.53 -5.61
CA PHE A 19 -18.76 -0.56 -5.50
C PHE A 19 -18.85 -1.45 -6.76
N SER A 20 -18.55 -0.90 -7.94
CA SER A 20 -18.54 -1.64 -9.21
C SER A 20 -17.15 -2.10 -9.65
N GLY A 21 -16.15 -2.06 -8.77
CA GLY A 21 -14.83 -2.63 -9.01
C GLY A 21 -13.99 -1.83 -9.99
N ASP A 22 -13.67 -0.56 -9.67
CA ASP A 22 -12.85 0.32 -10.52
C ASP A 22 -11.46 -0.26 -10.87
N PHE A 23 -10.94 -1.15 -10.03
CA PHE A 23 -9.66 -1.83 -10.24
C PHE A 23 -9.82 -3.31 -10.62
N SER A 24 -11.00 -3.75 -11.05
CA SER A 24 -11.32 -5.15 -11.36
C SER A 24 -10.45 -5.76 -12.47
N SER A 25 -9.90 -4.94 -13.36
CA SER A 25 -9.00 -5.37 -14.43
C SER A 25 -7.53 -5.50 -14.01
N LEU A 26 -7.17 -5.06 -12.81
CA LEU A 26 -5.79 -5.06 -12.31
C LEU A 26 -5.53 -6.27 -11.41
N SER A 27 -4.31 -6.79 -11.45
CA SER A 27 -3.90 -7.81 -10.50
C SER A 27 -3.56 -7.19 -9.14
N ALA A 28 -3.56 -8.02 -8.09
CA ALA A 28 -3.08 -7.59 -6.78
C ALA A 28 -1.62 -7.13 -6.80
N ALA A 29 -0.79 -7.71 -7.68
CA ALA A 29 0.61 -7.31 -7.84
C ALA A 29 0.74 -5.91 -8.41
N ASP A 30 -0.11 -5.52 -9.37
CA ASP A 30 -0.10 -4.17 -9.96
C ASP A 30 -0.48 -3.11 -8.92
N LEU A 31 -1.50 -3.39 -8.09
CA LEU A 31 -1.91 -2.51 -7.00
C LEU A 31 -0.81 -2.40 -5.92
N GLY A 32 -0.17 -3.52 -5.59
CA GLY A 32 0.96 -3.55 -4.65
C GLY A 32 2.16 -2.76 -5.15
N ALA A 33 2.52 -2.90 -6.43
CA ALA A 33 3.60 -2.14 -7.05
C ALA A 33 3.35 -0.63 -6.99
N SER A 34 2.10 -0.20 -7.21
CA SER A 34 1.70 1.20 -7.08
C SER A 34 1.84 1.72 -5.63
N ALA A 35 1.40 0.93 -4.64
CA ALA A 35 1.55 1.29 -3.23
C ALA A 35 3.01 1.41 -2.79
N ILE A 36 3.87 0.48 -3.22
CA ILE A 36 5.31 0.50 -2.90
C ILE A 36 5.99 1.70 -3.57
N LYS A 37 5.62 2.04 -4.80
CA LYS A 37 6.18 3.20 -5.50
C LYS A 37 5.81 4.55 -4.85
N ALA A 38 4.71 4.60 -4.11
CA ALA A 38 4.21 5.81 -3.45
C ALA A 38 4.72 5.98 -2.01
N ALA A 39 5.32 4.94 -1.43
CA ALA A 39 5.97 4.96 -0.11
C ALA A 39 7.38 5.56 -0.22
#